data_AF-A0A078ISV2-F1
#
_entry.id   AF-A0A078ISV2-F1
#
_cell.length_a   1.000
_cell.length_b   1.000
_cell.length_c   1.000
_cell.angle_alpha   90.00
_cell.angle_beta   90.00
_cell.angle_gamma   90.00
#
_symmetry.space_group_name_H-M   'P 1'
#
loop_
_entity.id
_entity.type
_entity.pdbx_description
1 polymer ?
#
loop_
_entity_poly.entity_id
_entity_poly.type
_entity_poly.pdbx_seq_one_letter_code
_entity_poly.pdbx_strand_id
1 'polypeptide(L)'
;MIQLLRNTKGAADPMLIFEKTLFETDVKPSQSRLSIPFHKLIRNDFLTLAESRIIEEDISNREKMGLGAVLVDQGSKKWGVFLKRWEMNGSWNYALVCGWNDVVKANGLKDGDSISLWSFRCRGVLCFALVPLPM
;
A
#
# COMPACT_ATOMS: atom_id res chain seq x y z
N MET A 1 10.07 7.22 9.04
CA MET A 1 10.35 5.83 8.63
C MET A 1 11.18 5.04 9.65
N ILE A 2 12.42 5.43 9.98
CA ILE A 2 13.31 4.64 10.87
C ILE A 2 12.67 4.33 12.24
N GLN A 3 12.01 5.30 12.87
CA GLN A 3 11.33 5.07 14.16
C GLN A 3 10.15 4.10 14.05
N LEU A 4 9.40 4.14 12.95
CA LEU A 4 8.25 3.26 12.71
C LEU A 4 8.68 1.79 12.57
N LEU A 5 9.77 1.56 11.84
CA LEU A 5 10.37 0.23 11.72
C LEU A 5 10.98 -0.26 13.05
N ARG A 6 11.67 0.61 13.80
CA ARG A 6 12.22 0.27 15.13
C ARG A 6 11.14 -0.20 16.10
N ASN A 7 9.95 0.41 16.04
CA ASN A 7 8.81 0.01 16.87
C ASN A 7 8.19 -1.32 16.43
N THR A 8 8.50 -1.80 15.23
CA THR A 8 7.97 -3.05 14.66
C THR A 8 9.00 -4.18 14.82
N LYS A 9 8.95 -4.91 15.94
CA LYS A 9 9.85 -6.06 16.18
C LYS A 9 9.76 -7.09 15.05
N GLY A 10 10.91 -7.44 14.48
CA GLY A 10 11.01 -8.37 13.35
C GLY A 10 10.77 -7.74 11.97
N ALA A 11 10.78 -6.39 11.89
CA ALA A 11 10.83 -5.67 10.62
C ALA A 11 12.18 -5.87 9.93
N ALA A 12 12.13 -6.18 8.63
CA ALA A 12 13.30 -6.35 7.76
C ALA A 12 13.01 -5.77 6.36
N ASP A 13 14.08 -5.56 5.59
CA ASP A 13 14.04 -5.18 4.17
C ASP A 13 13.11 -4.01 3.82
N PRO A 14 13.24 -2.86 4.49
CA PRO A 14 12.44 -1.69 4.16
C PRO A 14 12.81 -1.16 2.78
N MET A 15 11.80 -0.89 1.97
CA MET A 15 11.94 -0.44 0.60
C MET A 15 10.93 0.67 0.33
N LEU A 16 11.41 1.85 -0.09
CA LEU A 16 10.53 2.90 -0.60
C LEU A 16 10.02 2.46 -1.98
N ILE A 17 8.70 2.31 -2.12
CA ILE A 17 8.10 1.81 -3.35
C ILE A 17 7.32 2.90 -4.10
N PHE A 18 6.82 3.91 -3.41
CA PHE A 18 5.94 4.91 -4.00
C PHE A 18 5.90 6.20 -3.20
N GLU A 19 5.85 7.33 -3.90
CA GLU A 19 5.55 8.64 -3.33
C GLU A 19 4.46 9.29 -4.16
N LYS A 20 3.53 9.98 -3.49
CA LYS A 20 2.38 10.58 -4.15
C LYS A 20 1.76 11.71 -3.34
N THR A 21 1.35 12.75 -4.05
CA THR A 21 0.32 13.68 -3.58
C THR A 21 -1.05 13.04 -3.82
N LEU A 22 -1.79 12.82 -2.75
CA LEU A 22 -3.11 12.20 -2.79
C LEU A 22 -4.07 13.04 -3.62
N PHE A 23 -4.88 12.39 -4.45
CA PHE A 23 -5.98 13.02 -5.17
C PHE A 23 -7.30 12.74 -4.47
N GLU A 24 -8.37 13.49 -4.79
CA GLU A 24 -9.74 13.23 -4.30
C GLU A 24 -10.10 11.74 -4.42
N THR A 25 -9.74 11.09 -5.54
CA THR A 25 -10.04 9.66 -5.78
C THR A 25 -9.37 8.70 -4.80
N ASP A 26 -8.28 9.08 -4.16
CA ASP A 26 -7.62 8.25 -3.15
C ASP A 26 -8.28 8.39 -1.77
N VAL A 27 -8.85 9.54 -1.45
CA VAL A 27 -9.42 9.81 -0.11
C VAL A 27 -10.94 9.72 -0.05
N LYS A 28 -11.61 9.68 -1.21
CA LYS A 28 -13.07 9.60 -1.31
C LYS A 28 -13.56 8.21 -0.86
N PRO A 29 -14.47 8.11 0.14
CA PRO A 29 -14.93 6.83 0.65
C PRO A 29 -15.55 5.90 -0.40
N SER A 30 -16.17 6.45 -1.44
CA SER A 30 -16.78 5.68 -2.52
C SER A 30 -15.77 4.99 -3.44
N GLN A 31 -14.53 5.49 -3.51
CA GLN A 31 -13.45 4.86 -4.29
C GLN A 31 -12.68 3.84 -3.43
N SER A 32 -12.53 4.11 -2.13
CA SER A 32 -12.02 3.19 -1.13
C SER A 32 -10.67 2.54 -1.45
N ARG A 33 -9.75 3.28 -2.09
CA ARG A 33 -8.47 2.74 -2.52
C ARG A 33 -7.37 3.79 -2.62
N LEU A 34 -6.13 3.40 -2.31
CA LEU A 34 -4.94 4.12 -2.74
C LEU A 34 -4.49 3.54 -4.08
N SER A 35 -4.45 4.35 -5.13
CA SER A 35 -3.98 3.89 -6.45
C SER A 35 -2.47 4.10 -6.60
N ILE A 36 -1.78 3.06 -7.07
CA ILE A 36 -0.31 2.99 -7.20
C ILE A 36 0.03 2.56 -8.64
N PRO A 37 0.15 3.50 -9.59
CA PRO A 37 0.45 3.19 -10.98
C PRO A 37 1.86 2.62 -11.16
N PHE A 38 2.02 1.57 -11.97
CA PHE A 38 3.32 0.91 -12.16
C PHE A 38 4.39 1.87 -12.68
N HIS A 39 4.03 2.75 -13.62
CA HIS A 39 4.94 3.74 -14.18
C HIS A 39 5.35 4.85 -13.19
N LYS A 40 4.77 4.87 -11.98
CA LYS A 40 5.13 5.78 -10.88
C LYS A 40 5.81 5.05 -9.72
N LEU A 41 5.96 3.72 -9.78
CA LEU A 41 6.69 2.98 -8.75
C LEU A 41 8.16 3.37 -8.78
N ILE A 42 8.71 3.63 -7.60
CA ILE A 42 10.16 3.79 -7.40
C ILE A 42 10.82 2.42 -7.48
N ARG A 43 10.16 1.39 -6.92
CA ARG A 43 10.57 -0.02 -6.96
C ARG A 43 9.37 -0.95 -7.09
N ASN A 44 9.56 -2.04 -7.84
CA ASN A 44 8.54 -3.05 -8.12
C ASN A 44 8.99 -4.48 -7.78
N ASP A 45 10.13 -4.62 -7.09
CA ASP A 45 10.71 -5.89 -6.68
C ASP A 45 10.43 -6.21 -5.20
N PHE A 46 9.40 -5.56 -4.62
CA PHE A 46 9.05 -5.72 -3.21
C PHE A 46 8.29 -7.01 -2.89
N LEU A 47 7.72 -7.68 -3.90
CA LEU A 47 6.99 -8.94 -3.76
C LEU A 47 7.91 -10.15 -3.91
N THR A 48 7.67 -11.21 -3.13
CA THR A 48 8.29 -12.50 -3.38
C THR A 48 7.69 -13.17 -4.61
N LEU A 49 8.38 -14.16 -5.18
CA LEU A 49 7.85 -14.94 -6.31
C LEU A 49 6.49 -15.57 -6.01
N ALA A 50 6.28 -16.06 -4.78
CA ALA A 50 5.00 -16.65 -4.39
C ALA A 50 3.88 -15.60 -4.33
N GLU A 51 4.16 -14.43 -3.78
CA GLU A 51 3.20 -13.33 -3.70
C GLU A 51 2.86 -12.73 -5.07
N SER A 52 3.85 -12.61 -5.95
CA SER A 52 3.63 -12.18 -7.34
C SER A 52 2.71 -13.14 -8.07
N ARG A 53 2.90 -14.46 -7.93
CA ARG A 53 2.02 -15.47 -8.52
C ARG A 53 0.59 -15.35 -8.02
N ILE A 54 0.40 -15.18 -6.71
CA ILE A 54 -0.94 -14.98 -6.12
C ILE A 54 -1.63 -13.78 -6.78
N ILE A 55 -0.92 -12.65 -6.91
CA ILE A 55 -1.48 -11.44 -7.51
C ILE A 55 -1.78 -11.62 -9.00
N GLU A 56 -0.91 -12.31 -9.74
CA GLU A 56 -1.08 -12.56 -11.17
C GLU A 56 -2.26 -13.49 -11.45
N GLU A 57 -2.40 -14.58 -10.69
CA GLU A 57 -3.54 -15.50 -10.78
C GLU A 57 -4.85 -14.79 -10.42
N ASP A 58 -4.81 -13.88 -9.43
CA ASP A 58 -5.98 -13.12 -8.97
C ASP A 58 -6.54 -12.14 -10.01
N ILE A 59 -5.73 -11.73 -11.01
CA ILE A 59 -6.21 -10.89 -12.13
C ILE A 59 -7.37 -11.58 -12.87
N SER A 60 -7.26 -12.90 -13.04
CA SER A 60 -8.26 -13.73 -13.73
C SER A 60 -9.37 -14.24 -12.81
N ASN A 61 -9.21 -14.08 -11.49
CA ASN A 61 -10.16 -14.58 -10.51
C ASN A 61 -11.42 -13.69 -10.46
N ARG A 62 -12.60 -14.32 -10.48
CA ARG A 62 -13.88 -13.60 -10.31
C ARG A 62 -14.00 -12.94 -8.95
N GLU A 63 -13.47 -13.57 -7.90
CA GLU A 63 -13.59 -13.08 -6.53
C GLU A 63 -12.57 -11.98 -6.20
N LYS A 64 -11.49 -11.88 -7.00
CA LYS A 64 -10.40 -10.89 -6.85
C LYS A 64 -9.97 -10.74 -5.39
N MET A 65 -9.52 -11.81 -4.75
CA MET A 65 -9.23 -11.83 -3.32
C MET A 65 -8.12 -10.84 -2.94
N GLY A 66 -7.14 -10.65 -3.82
CA GLY A 66 -5.93 -9.86 -3.55
C GLY A 66 -4.98 -10.53 -2.54
N LEU A 67 -3.84 -9.88 -2.32
CA LEU A 67 -2.85 -10.30 -1.35
C LEU A 67 -3.03 -9.54 -0.04
N GLY A 68 -3.31 -10.26 1.05
CA GLY A 68 -3.42 -9.66 2.39
C GLY A 68 -2.08 -9.10 2.89
N ALA A 69 -2.12 -7.91 3.48
CA ALA A 69 -0.97 -7.24 4.07
C ALA A 69 -1.37 -6.40 5.29
N VAL A 70 -0.38 -5.92 6.03
CA VAL A 70 -0.57 -5.00 7.15
C VAL A 70 0.04 -3.64 6.80
N LEU A 71 -0.75 -2.57 6.87
CA LEU A 71 -0.25 -1.19 6.81
C LEU A 71 -0.05 -0.65 8.23
N VAL A 72 1.10 -0.03 8.48
CA VAL A 72 1.41 0.67 9.72
C VAL A 72 1.50 2.17 9.44
N ASP A 73 0.73 2.97 10.17
CA ASP A 73 0.73 4.44 10.02
C ASP A 73 1.75 5.14 10.92
N GLN A 74 1.87 6.48 10.83
CA GLN A 74 2.83 7.23 11.64
C GLN A 74 2.62 7.08 13.16
N GLY A 75 1.41 6.76 13.60
CA GLY A 75 1.05 6.51 14.99
C GLY A 75 1.41 5.10 15.46
N SER A 76 2.10 4.30 14.64
CA SER A 76 2.35 2.86 14.86
C SER A 76 1.08 2.01 14.94
N LYS A 77 -0.07 2.53 14.47
CA LYS A 77 -1.31 1.78 14.40
C LYS A 77 -1.31 0.90 13.15
N LYS A 78 -1.87 -0.30 13.30
CA LYS A 78 -1.87 -1.34 12.26
C LYS A 78 -3.24 -1.49 11.63
N TRP A 79 -3.26 -1.68 10.32
CA TRP A 79 -4.45 -1.76 9.49
C TRP A 79 -4.34 -2.94 8.54
N GLY A 80 -5.33 -3.82 8.54
CA GLY A 80 -5.41 -4.88 7.53
C GLY A 80 -5.79 -4.29 6.18
N VAL A 81 -5.00 -4.55 5.15
CA VAL A 81 -5.25 -4.08 3.78
C VAL A 81 -5.06 -5.24 2.80
N PHE A 82 -5.63 -5.10 1.61
CA PHE A 82 -5.35 -6.01 0.50
C PHE A 82 -4.63 -5.23 -0.61
N LEU A 83 -3.54 -5.80 -1.11
CA LEU A 83 -2.90 -5.37 -2.33
C LEU A 83 -3.55 -6.09 -3.51
N LYS A 84 -4.12 -5.33 -4.44
CA LYS A 84 -4.69 -5.86 -5.69
C LYS A 84 -3.97 -5.30 -6.89
N ARG A 85 -3.94 -6.06 -7.99
CA ARG A 85 -3.45 -5.59 -9.29
C ARG A 85 -4.61 -5.58 -10.28
N TRP A 86 -4.72 -4.50 -11.06
CA TRP A 86 -5.63 -4.46 -12.20
C TRP A 86 -5.05 -3.60 -13.32
N GLU A 87 -5.58 -3.81 -14.52
CA GLU A 87 -5.28 -2.98 -15.67
C GLU A 87 -6.18 -1.74 -15.67
N MET A 88 -5.58 -0.57 -15.89
CA MET A 88 -6.28 0.70 -16.04
C MET A 88 -5.70 1.45 -17.24
N ASN A 89 -6.52 1.66 -18.27
CA ASN A 89 -6.16 2.41 -19.49
C ASN A 89 -4.85 1.90 -20.14
N GLY A 90 -4.69 0.58 -20.26
CA GLY A 90 -3.50 -0.04 -20.86
C GLY A 90 -2.24 -0.03 -19.97
N SER A 91 -2.37 0.39 -18.70
CA SER A 91 -1.29 0.37 -17.72
C SER A 91 -1.69 -0.43 -16.48
N TRP A 92 -0.76 -1.22 -15.95
CA TRP A 92 -0.98 -1.93 -14.68
C TRP A 92 -0.91 -0.98 -13.48
N ASN A 93 -1.76 -1.25 -12.50
CA ASN A 93 -1.85 -0.50 -11.27
C ASN A 93 -1.94 -1.47 -10.09
N TYR A 94 -1.25 -1.15 -9.00
CA TYR A 94 -1.56 -1.73 -7.69
C TYR A 94 -2.53 -0.85 -6.93
N ALA A 95 -3.40 -1.44 -6.14
CA ALA A 95 -4.24 -0.70 -5.21
C ALA A 95 -4.24 -1.32 -3.82
N LEU A 96 -4.12 -0.47 -2.81
CA LEU A 96 -4.44 -0.86 -1.43
C LEU A 96 -5.92 -0.63 -1.18
N VAL A 97 -6.64 -1.69 -0.84
CA VAL A 97 -8.11 -1.69 -0.70
C VAL A 97 -8.57 -2.31 0.63
N CYS A 98 -9.90 -2.31 0.85
CA CYS A 98 -10.64 -2.84 2.00
C CYS A 98 -10.38 -2.16 3.35
N GLY A 99 -9.14 -1.86 3.71
CA GLY A 99 -8.78 -1.12 4.94
C GLY A 99 -8.39 0.34 4.70
N TRP A 100 -8.28 0.77 3.44
CA TRP A 100 -7.75 2.09 3.11
C TRP A 100 -8.61 3.26 3.63
N ASN A 101 -9.95 3.14 3.58
CA ASN A 101 -10.84 4.17 4.13
C ASN A 101 -10.61 4.41 5.63
N ASP A 102 -10.34 3.34 6.39
CA ASP A 102 -10.05 3.45 7.82
C ASP A 102 -8.72 4.14 8.07
N VAL A 103 -7.71 3.86 7.24
CA VAL A 103 -6.41 4.55 7.26
C VAL A 103 -6.60 6.03 6.99
N VAL A 104 -7.34 6.41 5.93
CA VAL A 104 -7.65 7.81 5.57
C VAL A 104 -8.31 8.52 6.74
N LYS A 105 -9.38 7.94 7.29
CA LYS A 105 -10.15 8.54 8.39
C LYS A 105 -9.31 8.74 9.64
N ALA A 106 -8.53 7.73 10.02
CA ALA A 106 -7.77 7.76 11.26
C ALA A 106 -6.52 8.65 11.20
N ASN A 107 -5.96 8.83 10.00
CA ASN A 107 -4.79 9.69 9.79
C ASN A 107 -5.18 11.10 9.30
N GLY A 108 -6.48 11.36 9.08
CA GLY A 108 -6.98 12.65 8.64
C GLY A 108 -6.49 13.04 7.24
N LEU A 109 -6.21 12.05 6.38
CA LEU A 109 -5.67 12.27 5.03
C LEU A 109 -6.70 12.98 4.14
N LYS A 110 -6.21 13.91 3.32
CA LYS A 110 -7.00 14.75 2.42
C LYS A 110 -6.37 14.82 1.04
N ASP A 111 -7.17 15.30 0.08
CA ASP A 111 -6.67 15.71 -1.22
C ASP A 111 -5.57 16.77 -1.06
N GLY A 112 -4.47 16.59 -1.78
CA GLY A 112 -3.27 17.43 -1.67
C GLY A 112 -2.24 17.00 -0.62
N ASP A 113 -2.57 16.08 0.29
CA ASP A 113 -1.57 15.56 1.23
C ASP A 113 -0.52 14.71 0.50
N SER A 114 0.75 14.87 0.85
CA SER A 114 1.83 14.08 0.27
C SER A 114 2.24 12.94 1.20
N ILE A 115 2.41 11.74 0.63
CA ILE A 115 2.78 10.52 1.36
C ILE A 115 3.91 9.79 0.66
N SER A 116 4.70 9.07 1.46
CA SER A 116 5.56 7.99 1.00
C SER A 116 5.02 6.66 1.52
N LEU A 117 5.03 5.67 0.64
CA LEU A 117 4.64 4.29 0.94
C LEU A 117 5.88 3.42 0.83
N TRP A 118 6.15 2.70 1.91
CA TRP A 118 7.26 1.77 2.02
C TRP A 118 6.71 0.36 2.15
N SER A 119 7.32 -0.62 1.51
CA SER A 119 7.13 -2.02 1.85
C SER A 119 8.21 -2.47 2.85
N PHE A 120 7.88 -3.45 3.68
CA PHE A 120 8.85 -4.15 4.52
C PHE A 120 8.33 -5.54 4.87
N ARG A 121 9.18 -6.37 5.46
CA ARG A 121 8.83 -7.71 5.93
C ARG A 121 8.68 -7.73 7.44
N CYS A 122 7.61 -8.34 7.94
CA CYS A 122 7.45 -8.62 9.36
C CYS A 122 7.28 -10.13 9.53
N ARG A 123 8.33 -10.81 10.01
CA ARG A 123 8.35 -12.29 10.13
C ARG A 123 7.92 -13.00 8.83
N GLY A 124 8.42 -12.51 7.68
CA GLY A 124 8.11 -13.03 6.34
C GLY A 124 6.84 -12.49 5.69
N VAL A 125 5.94 -11.86 6.46
CA VAL A 125 4.69 -11.29 5.93
C VAL A 125 4.93 -9.92 5.29
N LEU A 126 4.32 -9.67 4.13
CA LEU A 126 4.31 -8.35 3.50
C LEU A 126 3.61 -7.31 4.38
N CYS A 127 4.30 -6.22 4.64
CA CYS A 127 3.78 -5.07 5.36
C CYS A 127 4.09 -3.78 4.61
N PHE A 128 3.28 -2.76 4.87
CA PHE A 128 3.47 -1.40 4.37
C PHE A 128 3.61 -0.42 5.51
N ALA A 129 4.38 0.63 5.30
CA ALA A 129 4.46 1.77 6.18
C ALA A 129 4.02 3.02 5.41
N LEU A 130 3.04 3.74 5.97
CA LEU A 130 2.60 5.03 5.48
C LEU A 130 3.32 6.12 6.24
N VAL A 131 4.02 7.01 5.53
CA VAL A 131 4.75 8.12 6.11
C VAL A 131 4.33 9.40 5.40
N PRO A 132 3.63 10.33 6.08
CA PRO A 132 3.34 11.65 5.54
C PRO A 132 4.64 12.38 5.23
N LEU A 133 4.66 13.08 4.09
CA LEU A 133 5.75 13.96 3.71
C LEU A 133 5.38 15.39 4.17
N PRO A 134 6.30 16.11 4.83
CA PRO A 134 6.08 17.52 5.12
C PRO A 134 5.90 18.28 3.79
N MET A 135 4.99 19.27 3.80
CA MET A 135 4.83 20.23 2.70
C MET A 135 6.03 21.16 2.61
#